data_AF-A0AAU1GSJ4-F1
#
_entry.id   AF-A0AAU1GSJ4-F1
#
_cell.length_a   1.000
_cell.length_b   1.000
_cell.length_c   1.000
_cell.angle_alpha   90.00
_cell.angle_beta   90.00
_cell.angle_gamma   90.00
#
_symmetry.space_group_name_H-M   'P 1'
#
loop_
_entity.id
_entity.type
_entity.pdbx_description
1 polymer ?
#
loop_
_entity_poly.entity_id
_entity_poly.type
_entity_poly.pdbx_seq_one_letter_code
_entity_poly.pdbx_strand_id
1 'polypeptide(L)'
;MGLWKVEVAQDIEGIAAGRAAWNKSLSRYEIDGRTYGIEENGTIFPTGGPNIVNLNRVEYGALKQIVRARGDVSAAPQLARDPNFVRNPEAIEKALKIYNGIIP
;
A
#
# COMPACT_ATOMS: atom_id res chain seq x y z
N MET A 1 -1.43 7.52 -14.78
CA MET A 1 -2.69 6.85 -14.41
C MET A 1 -2.33 5.38 -14.19
N GLY A 2 -2.14 4.95 -12.94
CA GLY A 2 -1.38 3.73 -12.62
C GLY A 2 -2.13 2.43 -12.93
N LEU A 3 -1.46 1.53 -13.64
CA LEU A 3 -1.96 0.22 -14.09
C LEU A 3 -2.50 -0.66 -12.93
N TRP A 4 -2.05 -0.40 -11.70
CA TRP A 4 -2.23 -1.32 -10.57
C TRP A 4 -3.63 -1.23 -9.96
N LYS A 5 -4.33 -0.11 -10.16
CA LYS A 5 -5.73 0.02 -9.76
C LYS A 5 -6.64 -0.91 -10.58
N VAL A 6 -6.26 -1.19 -11.84
CA VAL A 6 -7.00 -2.13 -12.70
C VAL A 6 -6.78 -3.55 -12.21
N GLU A 7 -5.54 -3.89 -11.84
CA GLU A 7 -5.18 -5.23 -11.40
C GLU A 7 -5.86 -5.64 -10.08
N VAL A 8 -5.89 -4.76 -9.06
CA VAL A 8 -6.57 -5.07 -7.79
C VAL A 8 -8.08 -5.24 -7.96
N ALA A 9 -8.71 -4.46 -8.83
CA ALA A 9 -10.15 -4.60 -9.10
C ALA A 9 -10.45 -5.96 -9.76
N GLN A 10 -9.62 -6.37 -10.72
CA GLN A 10 -9.74 -7.68 -11.38
C GLN A 10 -9.54 -8.85 -10.42
N ASP A 11 -8.60 -8.73 -9.48
CA ASP A 11 -8.38 -9.72 -8.44
C ASP A 11 -9.60 -9.87 -7.52
N ILE A 12 -10.17 -8.75 -7.07
CA ILE A 12 -11.36 -8.76 -6.20
C ILE A 12 -12.53 -9.45 -6.91
N GLU A 13 -12.76 -9.16 -8.19
CA GLU A 13 -13.74 -9.87 -9.01
C GLU A 13 -13.40 -11.37 -9.17
N GLY A 14 -12.12 -11.71 -9.31
CA GLY A 14 -11.64 -13.08 -9.37
C GLY A 14 -11.90 -13.85 -8.07
N ILE A 15 -11.67 -13.23 -6.91
CA ILE A 15 -11.97 -13.82 -5.61
C ILE A 15 -13.48 -14.03 -5.46
N ALA A 16 -14.28 -13.02 -5.80
CA ALA A 16 -15.74 -13.12 -5.74
C ALA A 16 -16.31 -14.20 -6.68
N ALA A 17 -15.67 -14.42 -7.83
CA ALA A 17 -16.00 -15.47 -8.79
C ALA A 17 -15.45 -16.86 -8.41
N GLY A 18 -14.78 -17.01 -7.26
CA GLY A 18 -14.21 -18.29 -6.80
C GLY A 18 -12.96 -18.73 -7.55
N ARG A 19 -12.28 -17.81 -8.26
CA ARG A 19 -11.04 -18.11 -9.02
C ARG A 19 -9.77 -18.05 -8.17
N ALA A 20 -9.84 -17.49 -6.96
CA ALA A 20 -8.70 -17.38 -6.06
C ALA A 20 -8.44 -18.66 -5.26
N ALA A 21 -7.17 -18.98 -5.01
CA ALA A 21 -6.78 -20.10 -4.19
C ALA A 21 -6.83 -19.73 -2.70
N TRP A 22 -7.33 -20.62 -1.84
CA TRP A 22 -7.26 -20.42 -0.39
C TRP A 22 -5.91 -20.90 0.16
N ASN A 23 -5.11 -19.97 0.67
CA ASN A 23 -3.86 -20.26 1.36
C ASN A 23 -4.15 -20.52 2.85
N LYS A 24 -4.18 -21.80 3.25
CA LYS A 24 -4.51 -22.23 4.62
C LYS A 24 -3.52 -21.72 5.66
N SER A 25 -2.23 -21.62 5.32
CA SER A 25 -1.17 -21.21 6.26
C SER A 25 -1.29 -19.74 6.64
N LEU A 26 -1.68 -18.90 5.69
CA LEU A 26 -1.88 -17.47 5.91
C LEU A 26 -3.34 -17.12 6.26
N SER A 27 -4.27 -18.05 6.04
CA SER A 27 -5.71 -17.80 6.08
C SER A 27 -6.08 -16.60 5.18
N ARG A 28 -5.61 -16.65 3.93
CA ARG A 28 -5.79 -15.59 2.91
C ARG A 28 -6.15 -16.20 1.56
N TYR A 29 -6.81 -15.41 0.71
CA TYR A 29 -6.97 -15.73 -0.70
C TYR A 29 -5.73 -15.30 -1.48
N GLU A 30 -5.35 -16.08 -2.46
CA GLU A 30 -4.22 -15.82 -3.35
C GLU A 30 -4.70 -15.83 -4.80
N ILE A 31 -4.37 -14.78 -5.55
CA ILE A 31 -4.69 -14.63 -6.97
C ILE A 31 -3.59 -13.77 -7.61
N ASP A 32 -3.08 -14.18 -8.77
CA ASP A 32 -2.05 -13.46 -9.53
C ASP A 32 -0.81 -13.06 -8.69
N GLY A 33 -0.42 -13.90 -7.72
CA GLY A 33 0.71 -13.68 -6.81
C GLY A 33 0.45 -12.67 -5.70
N ARG A 34 -0.77 -12.14 -5.59
CA ARG A 34 -1.23 -11.23 -4.53
C ARG A 34 -2.08 -11.97 -3.52
N THR A 35 -1.98 -11.54 -2.27
CA THR A 35 -2.74 -12.11 -1.14
C THR A 35 -3.79 -11.12 -0.66
N TYR A 36 -4.94 -11.65 -0.25
CA TYR A 36 -6.10 -10.87 0.16
C TYR A 36 -6.73 -11.42 1.44
N GLY A 37 -7.10 -10.50 2.33
CA GLY A 37 -7.94 -10.76 3.49
C GLY A 37 -9.40 -10.46 3.17
N ILE A 38 -10.30 -11.10 3.93
CA ILE A 38 -11.72 -10.79 3.93
C ILE A 38 -12.12 -10.46 5.36
N GLU A 39 -12.72 -9.31 5.58
CA GLU A 39 -13.34 -8.96 6.86
C GLU A 39 -14.68 -9.70 7.06
N GLU A 40 -15.19 -9.77 8.28
CA GLU A 40 -16.49 -10.42 8.59
C GLU A 40 -17.66 -9.83 7.79
N ASN A 41 -17.58 -8.56 7.40
CA ASN A 41 -18.57 -7.86 6.58
C ASN A 41 -18.47 -8.18 5.06
N GLY A 42 -17.51 -9.02 4.64
CA GLY A 42 -17.25 -9.37 3.25
C GLY A 42 -16.30 -8.42 2.50
N THR A 43 -15.74 -7.39 3.15
CA THR A 43 -14.78 -6.48 2.53
C THR A 43 -13.47 -7.20 2.22
N ILE A 44 -13.12 -7.22 0.94
CA ILE A 44 -11.87 -7.81 0.45
C ILE A 44 -10.80 -6.73 0.39
N PHE A 45 -9.64 -6.97 1.00
CA PHE A 45 -8.53 -6.02 1.01
C PHE A 45 -7.19 -6.70 0.72
N PRO A 46 -6.30 -6.05 -0.06
CA PRO A 46 -4.97 -6.59 -0.33
C PRO A 46 -4.13 -6.64 0.94
N THR A 47 -3.42 -7.75 1.14
CA THR A 47 -2.52 -7.96 2.27
C THR A 47 -1.05 -8.04 1.87
N GLY A 48 -0.74 -8.26 0.59
CA GLY A 48 0.63 -8.30 0.09
C GLY A 48 0.73 -8.90 -1.31
N GLY A 49 1.93 -8.88 -1.86
CA GLY A 49 2.24 -9.38 -3.21
C GLY A 49 2.73 -8.27 -4.13
N PRO A 50 2.92 -8.57 -5.43
CA PRO A 50 3.42 -7.62 -6.41
C PRO A 50 2.63 -6.31 -6.40
N ASN A 51 3.36 -5.21 -6.46
CA ASN A 51 2.80 -3.86 -6.48
C ASN A 51 1.95 -3.45 -5.27
N ILE A 52 1.95 -4.23 -4.17
CA ILE A 52 1.29 -3.90 -2.90
C ILE A 52 2.36 -3.60 -1.86
N VAL A 53 2.34 -2.38 -1.32
CA VAL A 53 3.22 -1.99 -0.22
C VAL A 53 2.41 -1.78 1.05
N ASN A 54 2.69 -2.59 2.08
CA ASN A 54 2.14 -2.37 3.40
C ASN A 54 2.85 -1.19 4.07
N LEU A 55 2.05 -0.20 4.45
CA LEU A 55 2.52 1.00 5.14
C LEU A 55 1.99 1.04 6.56
N ASN A 56 2.87 1.30 7.51
CA ASN A 56 2.44 1.65 8.86
C ASN A 56 1.88 3.09 8.90
N ARG A 57 1.31 3.48 10.05
CA ARG A 57 0.66 4.79 10.20
C ARG A 57 1.58 5.97 9.91
N VAL A 58 2.85 5.88 10.29
CA VAL A 58 3.85 6.93 10.08
C VAL A 58 4.22 7.00 8.60
N GLU A 59 4.51 5.86 7.96
CA GLU A 59 4.85 5.79 6.54
C GLU A 59 3.70 6.29 5.65
N TYR A 60 2.47 5.89 5.95
CA TYR A 60 1.28 6.39 5.24
C TYR A 60 1.10 7.91 5.46
N GLY A 61 1.35 8.38 6.68
CA GLY A 61 1.37 9.81 7.01
C GLY A 61 2.39 10.57 6.15
N ALA A 62 3.60 10.05 6.02
CA ALA A 62 4.66 10.63 5.20
C ALA A 62 4.27 10.66 3.72
N LEU A 63 3.75 9.55 3.18
CA LEU A 63 3.26 9.47 1.81
C LEU A 63 2.21 10.54 1.52
N LYS A 64 1.25 10.74 2.43
CA LYS A 64 0.22 11.76 2.29
C LYS A 64 0.80 13.17 2.17
N GLN A 65 1.84 13.48 2.93
CA GLN A 65 2.51 14.80 2.85
C GLN A 65 3.29 14.95 1.54
N ILE A 66 4.03 13.91 1.14
CA ILE A 66 4.80 13.90 -0.12
C ILE A 66 3.86 14.06 -1.32
N VAL A 67 2.75 13.33 -1.36
CA VAL A 67 1.75 13.46 -2.43
C VAL A 67 1.16 14.88 -2.48
N ARG A 68 0.82 15.46 -1.33
CA ARG A 68 0.31 16.84 -1.25
C ARG A 68 1.31 17.87 -1.76
N ALA A 69 2.59 17.63 -1.48
CA ALA A 69 3.69 18.46 -1.95
C ALA A 69 4.19 18.07 -3.35
N ARG A 70 3.49 17.16 -4.05
CA ARG A 70 3.84 16.68 -5.40
C ARG A 70 5.27 16.14 -5.51
N GLY A 71 5.77 15.51 -4.45
CA GLY A 71 7.12 14.96 -4.39
C GLY A 71 8.18 15.93 -3.84
N ASP A 72 7.86 17.22 -3.68
CA ASP A 72 8.80 18.19 -3.11
C ASP A 72 8.77 18.16 -1.57
N VAL A 73 9.75 17.49 -0.98
CA VAL A 73 9.88 17.39 0.49
C VAL A 73 10.09 18.77 1.12
N SER A 74 10.72 19.73 0.43
CA SER A 74 10.94 21.08 0.94
C SER A 74 9.63 21.87 1.07
N ALA A 75 8.64 21.57 0.23
CA ALA A 75 7.29 22.11 0.31
C ALA A 75 6.41 21.43 1.39
N ALA A 76 6.96 20.46 2.14
CA ALA A 76 6.30 19.75 3.23
C ALA A 76 7.06 19.93 4.58
N PRO A 77 7.08 21.15 5.16
CA PRO A 77 7.83 21.44 6.39
C PRO A 77 7.43 20.58 7.60
N GLN A 78 6.21 20.03 7.59
CA GLN A 78 5.73 19.06 8.58
C GLN A 78 6.59 17.80 8.66
N LEU A 79 7.19 17.35 7.55
CA LEU A 79 8.09 16.20 7.53
C LEU A 79 9.36 16.44 8.35
N ALA A 80 9.78 17.70 8.48
CA ALA A 80 10.96 18.09 9.27
C ALA A 80 10.63 18.52 10.71
N ARG A 81 9.35 18.72 11.04
CA ARG A 81 8.92 19.27 12.34
C ARG A 81 8.17 18.27 13.22
N ASP A 82 7.38 17.39 12.61
CA ASP A 82 6.58 16.42 13.37
C ASP A 82 7.50 15.36 13.99
N PRO A 83 7.46 15.13 15.32
CA PRO A 83 8.27 14.13 15.99
C PRO A 83 8.11 12.72 15.40
N ASN A 84 6.96 12.39 14.81
CA ASN A 84 6.74 11.10 14.17
C ASN A 84 7.65 10.91 12.95
N PHE A 85 7.91 11.97 12.18
CA PHE A 85 8.77 11.90 11.00
C PHE A 85 10.24 12.13 11.35
N VAL A 86 10.53 13.04 12.28
CA VAL A 86 11.90 13.32 12.76
C VAL A 86 12.53 12.06 13.38
N ARG A 87 11.74 11.25 14.10
CA ARG A 87 12.22 9.99 14.70
C ARG A 87 12.26 8.81 13.72
N ASN A 88 11.62 8.94 12.56
CA ASN A 88 11.50 7.86 11.57
C ASN A 88 11.79 8.41 10.15
N PRO A 89 13.02 8.90 9.87
CA PRO A 89 13.38 9.44 8.56
C PRO A 89 13.24 8.40 7.43
N GLU A 90 13.41 7.12 7.72
CA GLU A 90 13.21 6.00 6.79
C GLU A 90 11.77 5.92 6.26
N ALA A 91 10.78 6.39 7.03
CA ALA A 91 9.39 6.45 6.60
C ALA A 91 9.20 7.50 5.49
N ILE A 92 9.97 8.59 5.53
CA ILE A 92 9.98 9.63 4.49
C ILE A 92 10.65 9.09 3.22
N GLU A 93 11.79 8.40 3.38
CA GLU A 93 12.53 7.82 2.26
C GLU A 93 11.71 6.76 1.52
N LYS A 94 11.13 5.81 2.26
CA LYS A 94 10.19 4.81 1.71
C LYS A 94 8.99 5.49 1.07
N ALA A 95 8.46 6.50 1.76
CA ALA A 95 7.53 7.52 1.27
C ALA A 95 7.76 7.94 -0.19
N LEU A 96 8.96 8.49 -0.40
CA LEU A 96 9.40 9.10 -1.64
C LEU A 96 9.64 8.06 -2.73
N LYS A 97 10.21 6.89 -2.38
CA LYS A 97 10.39 5.77 -3.32
C LYS A 97 9.05 5.33 -3.91
N ILE A 98 8.04 5.13 -3.07
CA ILE A 98 6.70 4.74 -3.50
C ILE A 98 6.07 5.81 -4.39
N TYR A 99 6.18 7.09 -4.03
CA TYR A 99 5.69 8.20 -4.86
C TYR A 99 6.32 8.20 -6.26
N ASN A 100 7.62 7.90 -6.34
CA ASN A 100 8.36 7.79 -7.60
C ASN A 100 8.10 6.48 -8.37
N GLY A 101 7.17 5.64 -7.90
CA GLY A 101 6.84 4.36 -8.53
C GLY A 101 7.88 3.26 -8.27
N ILE A 102 8.82 3.48 -7.35
CA ILE A 102 9.78 2.48 -6.92
C ILE A 102 9.13 1.69 -5.79
N ILE A 103 8.54 0.55 -6.16
CA ILE A 103 8.09 -0.44 -5.20
C ILE A 103 9.26 -1.34 -4.82
N PRO A 104 9.56 -1.49 -3.52
CA PRO A 104 10.58 -2.43 -3.04
C PRO A 104 10.15 -3.89 -3.22
#